data_AF-A0A0F9LF89-F1
#
_entry.id   AF-A0A0F9LF89-F1
#
_cell.length_a   1.000
_cell.length_b   1.000
_cell.length_c   1.000
_cell.angle_alpha   90.00
_cell.angle_beta   90.00
_cell.angle_gamma   90.00
#
_symmetry.space_group_name_H-M   'P 1'
#
loop_
_entity.id
_entity.type
_entity.pdbx_description
1 polymer ?
#
loop_
_entity_poly.entity_id
_entity_poly.type
_entity_poly.pdbx_seq_one_letter_code
_entity_poly.pdbx_strand_id
1 'polypeptide(L)'
;MRKLLVIALAGVLVLALVATPVMGAGGFDTYGYNYQARLFNGLLGNADRDSDPATYWGHSTDVTTIDGIDYVAPVAGTHLVMKWSKAWDDAKFGPDGIRDNGDELPWTTDAWVTNHYTWTDAQGTHTVYFRIEWTGSGGELWAAFTITRAIFDGQKIR
;
A
#
# COMPACT_ATOMS: atom_id res chain seq x y z
N MET A 1 30.39 -26.38 -42.25
CA MET A 1 28.98 -26.24 -41.82
C MET A 1 28.77 -26.52 -40.33
N ARG A 2 29.23 -27.65 -39.76
CA ARG A 2 29.11 -27.93 -38.30
C ARG A 2 29.62 -26.83 -37.35
N LYS A 3 30.77 -26.19 -37.65
CA LYS A 3 31.35 -25.14 -36.79
C LYS A 3 30.57 -23.82 -36.77
N LEU A 4 29.90 -23.48 -37.88
CA LEU A 4 29.04 -22.29 -37.97
C LEU A 4 27.73 -22.47 -37.19
N LEU A 5 27.23 -23.70 -37.12
CA LEU A 5 26.00 -24.04 -36.39
C LEU A 5 26.20 -23.99 -34.87
N VAL A 6 27.39 -24.38 -34.38
CA VAL A 6 27.76 -24.28 -32.96
C VAL A 6 27.94 -22.82 -32.53
N ILE A 7 28.54 -21.97 -33.39
CA ILE A 7 28.70 -20.53 -33.11
C ILE A 7 27.34 -19.82 -33.12
N ALA A 8 26.45 -20.17 -34.04
CA ALA A 8 25.08 -19.64 -34.06
C ALA A 8 24.27 -20.06 -32.83
N LEU A 9 24.36 -21.34 -32.40
CA LEU A 9 23.68 -21.79 -31.18
C LEU A 9 24.25 -21.12 -29.91
N ALA A 10 25.58 -20.96 -29.83
CA ALA A 10 26.21 -20.26 -28.71
C ALA A 10 25.85 -18.78 -28.67
N GLY A 11 25.74 -18.12 -29.84
CA GLY A 11 25.28 -16.74 -29.94
C GLY A 11 23.82 -16.54 -29.51
N VAL A 12 22.93 -17.46 -29.88
CA VAL A 12 21.51 -17.45 -29.44
C VAL A 12 21.39 -17.72 -27.94
N LEU A 13 22.22 -18.61 -27.38
CA LEU A 13 22.22 -18.89 -25.94
C LEU A 13 22.74 -17.69 -25.12
N VAL A 14 23.74 -16.96 -25.62
CA VAL A 14 24.24 -15.74 -24.98
C VAL A 14 23.25 -14.59 -25.09
N LEU A 15 22.50 -14.46 -26.20
CA LEU A 15 21.43 -13.47 -26.32
C LEU A 15 20.23 -13.75 -25.41
N ALA A 16 19.94 -15.01 -25.12
CA ALA A 16 18.86 -15.41 -24.20
C ALA A 16 19.19 -15.13 -22.72
N LEU A 17 20.47 -14.98 -22.36
CA LEU A 17 20.88 -14.65 -20.98
C LEU A 17 20.80 -13.15 -20.65
N VAL A 18 20.62 -12.27 -21.64
CA VAL A 18 20.58 -10.81 -21.42
C VAL A 18 19.16 -10.24 -21.35
N ALA A 19 18.14 -11.11 -21.41
CA ALA A 19 16.74 -10.72 -21.37
C ALA A 19 16.05 -11.13 -20.06
N THR A 20 16.79 -11.32 -18.97
CA THR A 20 16.16 -11.18 -17.66
C THR A 20 15.87 -9.69 -17.48
N PRO A 21 14.60 -9.26 -17.34
CA PRO A 21 14.39 -7.93 -16.80
C PRO A 21 15.08 -7.94 -15.45
N VAL A 22 16.15 -7.16 -15.32
CA VAL A 22 16.53 -6.60 -14.02
C VAL A 22 15.32 -5.77 -13.63
N MET A 23 14.34 -6.41 -13.00
CA MET A 23 13.32 -5.68 -12.27
C MET A 23 14.11 -4.93 -11.21
N GLY A 24 14.25 -3.62 -11.41
CA GLY A 24 15.06 -2.79 -10.56
C GLY A 24 14.67 -3.02 -9.10
N ALA A 25 15.66 -3.31 -8.27
CA ALA A 25 15.58 -3.01 -6.86
C ALA A 25 15.22 -1.52 -6.73
N GLY A 26 13.96 -1.22 -6.37
CA GLY A 26 13.52 0.15 -6.05
C GLY A 26 12.30 0.70 -6.80
N GLY A 27 11.46 -0.13 -7.40
CA GLY A 27 10.23 0.30 -8.08
C GLY A 27 8.93 0.11 -7.28
N PHE A 28 7.83 0.60 -7.83
CA PHE A 28 6.50 0.14 -7.47
C PHE A 28 6.23 -1.24 -8.08
N ASP A 29 5.57 -2.13 -7.35
CA ASP A 29 5.06 -3.39 -7.88
C ASP A 29 3.75 -3.20 -8.65
N THR A 30 3.18 -4.30 -9.16
CA THR A 30 1.94 -4.26 -9.96
C THR A 30 0.72 -3.76 -9.19
N TYR A 31 0.76 -3.76 -7.86
CA TYR A 31 -0.34 -3.28 -7.00
C TYR A 31 -0.16 -1.81 -6.62
N GLY A 32 1.04 -1.24 -6.81
CA GLY A 32 1.38 0.13 -6.44
C GLY A 32 2.18 0.24 -5.15
N TYR A 33 2.77 -0.85 -4.63
CA TYR A 33 3.65 -0.82 -3.46
C TYR A 33 5.11 -0.62 -3.85
N ASN A 34 5.79 0.32 -3.19
CA ASN A 34 7.25 0.44 -3.17
C ASN A 34 7.73 0.30 -1.72
N TYR A 35 8.09 -0.93 -1.34
CA TYR A 35 8.50 -1.28 0.03
C TYR A 35 9.80 -0.59 0.46
N GLN A 36 10.76 -0.44 -0.45
CA GLN A 36 12.00 0.28 -0.15
C GLN A 36 11.73 1.76 0.18
N ALA A 37 10.81 2.37 -0.55
CA ALA A 37 10.35 3.72 -0.28
C ALA A 37 9.30 3.78 0.84
N ARG A 38 8.77 2.67 1.35
CA ARG A 38 7.63 2.61 2.28
C ARG A 38 6.45 3.46 1.81
N LEU A 39 6.08 3.27 0.55
CA LEU A 39 5.10 4.08 -0.16
C LEU A 39 4.15 3.17 -0.94
N PHE A 40 2.87 3.51 -0.93
CA PHE A 40 1.87 2.95 -1.82
C PHE A 40 1.31 4.10 -2.66
N ASN A 41 1.10 3.84 -3.94
CA ASN A 41 0.47 4.77 -4.87
C ASN A 41 -0.33 3.98 -5.90
N GLY A 42 -1.65 3.92 -5.73
CA GLY A 42 -2.50 3.11 -6.58
C GLY A 42 -3.97 3.21 -6.21
N LEU A 43 -4.78 2.33 -6.77
CA LEU A 43 -6.19 2.21 -6.41
C LEU A 43 -6.32 1.56 -5.03
N LEU A 44 -7.25 2.03 -4.21
CA LEU A 44 -7.51 1.49 -2.88
C LEU A 44 -7.75 -0.03 -2.93
N GLY A 45 -8.43 -0.53 -3.97
CA GLY A 45 -8.63 -1.96 -4.18
C GLY A 45 -7.35 -2.80 -4.24
N ASN A 46 -6.26 -2.21 -4.73
CA ASN A 46 -4.97 -2.89 -4.83
C ASN A 46 -4.20 -2.89 -3.51
N ALA A 47 -4.57 -2.05 -2.54
CA ALA A 47 -3.86 -1.96 -1.27
C ALA A 47 -3.97 -3.26 -0.48
N ASP A 48 -5.12 -3.93 -0.51
CA ASP A 48 -5.30 -5.20 0.21
C ASP A 48 -4.74 -6.41 -0.55
N ARG A 49 -4.37 -6.24 -1.83
CA ARG A 49 -3.97 -7.31 -2.76
C ARG A 49 -5.01 -8.43 -2.90
N ASP A 50 -6.22 -8.19 -2.41
CA ASP A 50 -7.33 -9.10 -2.49
C ASP A 50 -8.10 -8.84 -3.79
N SER A 51 -8.29 -9.91 -4.56
CA SER A 51 -9.08 -9.87 -5.79
C SER A 51 -10.57 -10.10 -5.52
N ASP A 52 -10.95 -10.53 -4.32
CA ASP A 52 -12.34 -10.72 -3.95
C ASP A 52 -12.99 -9.34 -3.67
N PRO A 53 -13.91 -8.90 -4.55
CA PRO A 53 -14.60 -7.63 -4.38
C PRO A 53 -15.38 -7.56 -3.07
N ALA A 54 -15.70 -8.68 -2.40
CA ALA A 54 -16.46 -8.71 -1.14
C ALA A 54 -15.61 -8.46 0.12
N THR A 55 -14.28 -8.59 0.03
CA THR A 55 -13.38 -8.58 1.19
C THR A 55 -12.24 -7.57 1.10
N TYR A 56 -11.98 -6.99 -0.08
CA TYR A 56 -10.93 -5.97 -0.21
C TYR A 56 -11.24 -4.67 0.56
N TRP A 57 -10.18 -3.98 0.99
CA TRP A 57 -10.26 -2.65 1.62
C TRP A 57 -11.04 -1.65 0.73
N GLY A 58 -12.22 -1.21 1.16
CA GLY A 58 -13.10 -0.33 0.38
C GLY A 58 -14.36 -1.00 -0.18
N HIS A 59 -14.59 -2.28 0.13
CA HIS A 59 -15.90 -2.93 -0.12
C HIS A 59 -17.00 -2.42 0.81
N SER A 60 -16.68 -1.77 1.93
CA SER A 60 -17.70 -1.37 2.88
C SER A 60 -18.52 -0.20 2.33
N THR A 61 -19.84 -0.37 2.24
CA THR A 61 -20.79 0.75 2.29
C THR A 61 -20.78 1.45 3.65
N ASP A 62 -19.97 0.96 4.60
CA ASP A 62 -19.90 1.47 5.95
C ASP A 62 -19.36 2.89 5.96
N VAL A 63 -20.22 3.77 6.45
CA VAL A 63 -19.86 5.13 6.81
C VAL A 63 -19.11 5.06 8.13
N THR A 64 -17.83 5.39 8.12
CA THR A 64 -17.10 5.64 9.36
C THR A 64 -17.27 7.11 9.69
N THR A 65 -17.99 7.44 10.77
CA THR A 65 -18.06 8.83 11.21
C THR A 65 -16.83 9.15 12.05
N ILE A 66 -15.94 10.02 11.57
CA ILE A 66 -14.79 10.53 12.33
C ILE A 66 -15.09 11.98 12.69
N ASP A 67 -15.18 12.29 13.98
CA ASP A 67 -15.45 13.64 14.50
C ASP A 67 -16.69 14.31 13.88
N GLY A 68 -17.74 13.52 13.64
CA GLY A 68 -19.00 13.97 13.04
C GLY A 68 -19.00 14.07 11.53
N ILE A 69 -17.93 13.62 10.87
CA ILE A 69 -17.83 13.58 9.41
C ILE A 69 -17.98 12.15 8.94
N ASP A 70 -19.07 11.94 8.20
CA ASP A 70 -19.38 10.69 7.54
C ASP A 70 -18.38 10.44 6.42
N TYR A 71 -17.40 9.58 6.70
CA TYR A 71 -16.50 9.03 5.70
C TYR A 71 -17.16 7.80 5.11
N VAL A 72 -17.71 7.92 3.90
CA VAL A 72 -18.05 6.75 3.10
C VAL A 72 -16.74 6.10 2.71
N ALA A 73 -16.55 4.82 3.03
CA ALA A 73 -15.33 4.14 2.62
C ALA A 73 -15.20 4.29 1.09
N PRO A 74 -14.05 4.81 0.62
CA PRO A 74 -13.86 5.08 -0.78
C PRO A 74 -14.04 3.79 -1.56
N VAL A 75 -14.83 3.82 -2.64
CA VAL A 75 -15.03 2.66 -3.52
C VAL A 75 -13.70 2.24 -4.16
N ALA A 76 -13.59 1.00 -4.67
CA ALA A 76 -12.41 0.48 -5.38
C ALA A 76 -11.71 1.47 -6.33
N GLY A 77 -12.47 2.34 -7.00
CA GLY A 77 -11.95 3.36 -7.92
C GLY A 77 -11.22 4.54 -7.26
N THR A 78 -11.17 4.58 -5.92
CA THR A 78 -10.50 5.65 -5.18
C THR A 78 -9.00 5.51 -5.31
N HIS A 79 -8.35 6.61 -5.62
CA HIS A 79 -6.91 6.69 -5.60
C HIS A 79 -6.41 6.85 -4.15
N LEU A 80 -5.49 5.99 -3.74
CA LEU A 80 -4.86 6.01 -2.42
C LEU A 80 -3.35 6.20 -2.57
N VAL A 81 -2.83 7.16 -1.83
CA VAL A 81 -1.39 7.28 -1.56
C VAL A 81 -1.16 6.98 -0.09
N MET A 82 -0.36 5.96 0.22
CA MET A 82 0.07 5.70 1.58
C MET A 82 1.57 5.94 1.75
N LYS A 83 1.96 6.37 2.95
CA LYS A 83 3.34 6.41 3.40
C LYS A 83 3.41 5.84 4.80
N TRP A 84 4.40 5.03 5.12
CA TRP A 84 4.54 4.48 6.45
C TRP A 84 5.96 4.58 7.01
N SER A 85 6.05 4.46 8.33
CA SER A 85 7.30 4.46 9.08
C SER A 85 8.03 3.12 8.96
N LYS A 86 9.33 3.10 9.29
CA LYS A 86 10.06 1.84 9.37
C LYS A 86 9.49 0.91 10.45
N ALA A 87 9.08 1.45 11.60
CA ALA A 87 8.48 0.65 12.66
C ALA A 87 7.13 0.03 12.24
N TRP A 88 6.36 0.73 11.40
CA TRP A 88 5.17 0.14 10.77
C TRP A 88 5.55 -0.98 9.80
N ASP A 89 6.55 -0.74 8.94
CA ASP A 89 7.03 -1.71 7.96
C ASP A 89 7.48 -3.01 8.64
N ASP A 90 8.35 -2.89 9.64
CA ASP A 90 8.90 -4.02 10.38
C ASP A 90 7.82 -4.80 11.17
N ALA A 91 6.79 -4.10 11.68
CA ALA A 91 5.71 -4.73 12.42
C ALA A 91 4.61 -5.33 11.52
N LYS A 92 4.47 -4.84 10.29
CA LYS A 92 3.45 -5.30 9.35
C LYS A 92 3.94 -6.37 8.39
N PHE A 93 5.20 -6.29 7.98
CA PHE A 93 5.79 -7.13 6.93
C PHE A 93 7.06 -7.85 7.39
N GLY A 94 7.54 -7.61 8.60
CA GLY A 94 8.80 -8.19 9.07
C GLY A 94 10.04 -7.65 8.35
N PRO A 95 11.24 -8.00 8.83
CA PRO A 95 12.51 -7.67 8.17
C PRO A 95 12.64 -8.24 6.75
N ASP A 96 11.97 -9.36 6.43
CA ASP A 96 12.00 -9.97 5.10
C ASP A 96 11.02 -9.34 4.10
N GLY A 97 10.10 -8.48 4.58
CA GLY A 97 9.09 -7.80 3.77
C GLY A 97 7.91 -8.69 3.38
N ILE A 98 7.78 -9.88 3.97
CA ILE A 98 6.72 -10.85 3.75
C ILE A 98 5.76 -10.82 4.94
N ARG A 99 4.54 -10.38 4.67
CA ARG A 99 3.47 -10.36 5.66
C ARG A 99 3.07 -11.78 6.11
N ASP A 100 2.79 -11.90 7.40
CA ASP A 100 2.29 -13.07 8.11
C ASP A 100 3.23 -14.29 7.99
N ASN A 101 4.56 -14.06 7.96
CA ASN A 101 5.60 -15.09 7.86
C ASN A 101 6.29 -15.41 9.21
N GLY A 102 5.94 -14.69 10.28
CA GLY A 102 6.37 -14.98 11.65
C GLY A 102 7.68 -14.32 12.07
N ASP A 103 8.23 -13.41 11.26
CA ASP A 103 9.38 -12.57 11.58
C ASP A 103 9.00 -11.11 11.90
N GLU A 104 7.70 -10.78 11.95
CA GLU A 104 7.19 -9.46 12.26
C GLU A 104 7.63 -8.98 13.65
N LEU A 105 8.07 -7.73 13.73
CA LEU A 105 8.48 -7.13 14.99
C LEU A 105 7.28 -6.62 15.78
N PRO A 106 7.39 -6.51 17.13
CA PRO A 106 6.35 -5.89 17.93
C PRO A 106 6.06 -4.46 17.47
N TRP A 107 4.79 -4.09 17.47
CA TRP A 107 4.38 -2.69 17.28
C TRP A 107 4.99 -1.79 18.35
N THR A 108 5.38 -0.58 17.94
CA THR A 108 5.94 0.45 18.82
C THR A 108 5.31 1.81 18.53
N THR A 109 5.48 2.79 19.42
CA THR A 109 4.97 4.16 19.22
C THR A 109 5.59 4.88 18.02
N ASP A 110 6.66 4.36 17.44
CA ASP A 110 7.24 4.89 16.20
C ASP A 110 6.50 4.39 14.95
N ALA A 111 5.56 3.45 15.10
CA ALA A 111 4.77 2.91 14.00
C ALA A 111 3.65 3.88 13.60
N TRP A 112 3.69 4.32 12.34
CA TRP A 112 2.67 5.18 11.76
C TRP A 112 2.47 4.92 10.27
N VAL A 113 1.27 5.21 9.79
CA VAL A 113 0.91 5.27 8.38
C VAL A 113 0.10 6.54 8.11
N THR A 114 0.32 7.14 6.95
CA THR A 114 -0.53 8.20 6.44
C THR A 114 -1.27 7.71 5.22
N ASN A 115 -2.56 7.98 5.13
CA ASN A 115 -3.39 7.64 3.98
C ASN A 115 -3.93 8.93 3.37
N HIS A 116 -3.77 9.10 2.08
CA HIS A 116 -4.37 10.18 1.32
C HIS A 116 -5.25 9.58 0.23
N TYR A 117 -6.56 9.73 0.40
CA TYR A 117 -7.57 9.25 -0.52
C TYR A 117 -8.02 10.38 -1.43
N THR A 118 -8.30 10.05 -2.69
CA THR A 118 -8.91 10.95 -3.68
C THR A 118 -9.97 10.18 -4.45
N TRP A 119 -11.20 10.68 -4.46
CA TRP A 119 -12.31 10.13 -5.25
C TRP A 119 -13.10 11.24 -5.91
N THR A 120 -13.94 10.86 -6.87
CA THR A 120 -14.85 11.77 -7.57
C THR A 120 -16.25 11.18 -7.56
N ASP A 121 -17.24 11.99 -7.21
CA ASP A 121 -18.67 11.66 -7.23
C ASP A 121 -19.48 12.74 -7.97
N ALA A 122 -20.79 12.82 -7.72
CA ALA A 122 -21.68 13.80 -8.34
C ALA A 122 -21.49 15.23 -7.80
N GLN A 123 -20.86 15.39 -6.63
CA GLN A 123 -20.64 16.65 -5.94
C GLN A 123 -19.25 17.22 -6.27
N GLY A 124 -18.29 16.39 -6.64
CA GLY A 124 -16.99 16.83 -7.16
C GLY A 124 -15.88 15.84 -6.87
N THR A 125 -14.64 16.33 -6.93
CA THR A 125 -13.47 15.60 -6.45
C THR A 125 -13.23 15.93 -4.99
N HIS A 126 -13.07 14.90 -4.18
CA HIS A 126 -12.86 14.98 -2.74
C HIS A 126 -11.52 14.38 -2.35
N THR A 127 -10.96 14.89 -1.26
CA THR A 127 -9.71 14.41 -0.67
C THR A 127 -9.84 14.25 0.83
N VAL A 128 -9.26 13.17 1.35
CA VAL A 128 -9.08 13.03 2.81
C VAL A 128 -7.70 12.50 3.12
N TYR A 129 -7.08 13.10 4.12
CA TYR A 129 -5.79 12.70 4.68
C TYR A 129 -6.00 12.22 6.12
N PHE A 130 -5.43 11.06 6.45
CA PHE A 130 -5.30 10.57 7.81
C PHE A 130 -3.83 10.36 8.17
N ARG A 131 -3.47 10.64 9.42
CA ARG A 131 -2.29 10.10 10.08
C ARG A 131 -2.76 9.14 11.17
N ILE A 132 -2.33 7.89 11.06
CA ILE A 132 -2.69 6.81 11.95
C ILE A 132 -1.42 6.36 12.66
N GLU A 133 -1.43 6.34 13.98
CA GLU A 133 -0.28 5.98 14.81
C GLU A 133 -0.66 4.84 15.75
N TRP A 134 0.30 3.96 16.03
CA TRP A 134 0.13 2.95 17.06
C TRP A 134 0.19 3.61 18.44
N THR A 135 -0.83 3.39 19.26
CA THR A 135 -0.96 4.01 20.59
C THR A 135 -1.07 2.99 21.72
N GLY A 136 -0.94 1.71 21.39
CA GLY A 136 -1.13 0.60 22.34
C GLY A 136 -2.55 0.06 22.33
N SER A 137 -2.80 -0.97 23.14
CA SER A 137 -4.12 -1.60 23.22
C SER A 137 -5.21 -0.60 23.64
N GLY A 138 -6.36 -0.65 22.98
CA GLY A 138 -7.51 0.23 23.23
C GLY A 138 -7.64 1.41 22.27
N GLY A 139 -6.84 1.44 21.19
CA GLY A 139 -6.99 2.43 20.12
C GLY A 139 -8.32 2.32 19.37
N GLU A 140 -8.81 3.45 18.83
CA GLU A 140 -10.08 3.55 18.11
C GLU A 140 -10.09 2.79 16.76
N LEU A 141 -8.91 2.62 16.14
CA LEU A 141 -8.72 1.84 14.92
C LEU A 141 -8.04 0.52 15.25
N TRP A 142 -8.63 -0.57 14.77
CA TRP A 142 -8.11 -1.93 14.91
C TRP A 142 -7.71 -2.30 16.34
N ALA A 143 -8.40 -1.72 17.33
CA ALA A 143 -8.16 -1.88 18.77
C ALA A 143 -6.73 -1.47 19.26
N ALA A 144 -5.92 -0.83 18.43
CA ALA A 144 -4.52 -0.54 18.75
C ALA A 144 -3.96 0.78 18.18
N PHE A 145 -4.70 1.44 17.31
CA PHE A 145 -4.26 2.62 16.57
C PHE A 145 -5.20 3.80 16.78
N THR A 146 -4.67 5.00 16.57
CA THR A 146 -5.42 6.26 16.69
C THR A 146 -5.16 7.12 15.47
N ILE A 147 -6.21 7.77 14.97
CA ILE A 147 -6.10 8.86 14.02
C ILE A 147 -5.62 10.09 14.81
N THR A 148 -4.39 10.51 14.58
CA THR A 148 -3.81 11.68 15.27
C THR A 148 -3.91 12.96 14.45
N ARG A 149 -4.27 12.83 13.17
CA ARG A 149 -4.57 13.96 12.29
C ARG A 149 -5.56 13.55 11.21
N ALA A 150 -6.52 14.42 10.92
CA ALA A 150 -7.45 14.25 9.83
C ALA A 150 -7.71 15.58 9.10
N ILE A 151 -7.69 15.54 7.76
CA ILE A 151 -7.96 16.70 6.90
C ILE A 151 -8.91 16.25 5.78
N PHE A 152 -10.07 16.90 5.65
CA PHE A 152 -11.05 16.65 4.58
C PHE A 152 -11.19 17.89 3.72
N ASP A 153 -10.99 17.78 2.41
CA ASP A 153 -11.05 18.89 1.45
C ASP A 153 -10.28 20.15 1.91
N GLY A 154 -9.09 19.91 2.47
CA GLY A 154 -8.19 20.95 2.99
C GLY A 154 -8.57 21.50 4.38
N GLN A 155 -9.70 21.10 4.96
CA GLN A 155 -10.13 21.49 6.29
C GLN A 155 -9.63 20.50 7.33
N LYS A 156 -8.94 20.99 8.37
CA LYS A 156 -8.53 20.18 9.50
C LYS A 156 -9.76 19.78 10.32
N ILE A 157 -9.95 18.49 10.51
CA ILE A 157 -11.09 17.92 11.25
C ILE A 157 -10.64 17.19 12.52
N ARG A 158 -9.33 16.90 12.63
CA ARG A 158 -8.66 16.40 13.85
C ARG A 158 -7.19 16.84 13.92
#